data_AF-A0A2R6LNB4-F1
#
_entry.id   AF-A0A2R6LNB4-F1
#
_cell.length_a   1.000
_cell.length_b   1.000
_cell.length_c   1.000
_cell.angle_alpha   90.00
_cell.angle_beta   90.00
_cell.angle_gamma   90.00
#
_symmetry.space_group_name_H-M   'P 1'
#
loop_
_entity.id
_entity.type
_entity.pdbx_description
1 polymer ?
#
loop_
_entity_poly.entity_id
_entity_poly.type
_entity_poly.pdbx_seq_one_letter_code
_entity_poly.pdbx_strand_id
1 'polypeptide(L)' 'MIAPADRIVGALREFFEDERESIVVYADPDGETVLHEGPATIRANGWVELPSGRLLSPSSVHHIDTYDG' A
#
# COMPACT_ATOMS: atom_id res chain seq x y z
N MET A 1 -15.90 14.58 -25.41
CA MET A 1 -14.95 15.49 -24.75
C MET A 1 -13.94 14.62 -24.03
N ILE A 2 -12.71 14.50 -24.53
CA ILE A 2 -11.66 13.70 -23.88
C ILE A 2 -11.01 14.62 -22.84
N ALA A 3 -11.10 14.29 -21.56
CA ALA A 3 -10.38 15.04 -20.54
C ALA A 3 -8.87 14.94 -20.83
N PRO A 4 -8.06 15.98 -20.56
CA PRO A 4 -6.61 15.91 -20.75
C PRO A 4 -6.09 14.68 -20.01
N ALA A 5 -5.28 13.86 -20.67
CA ALA A 5 -4.82 12.58 -20.13
C ALA A 5 -4.23 12.72 -18.71
N ASP A 6 -3.55 13.83 -18.43
CA ASP A 6 -2.97 14.15 -17.12
C ASP A 6 -4.02 14.25 -16.00
N ARG A 7 -5.23 14.76 -16.28
CA ARG A 7 -6.31 14.79 -15.29
C ARG A 7 -6.90 13.41 -15.02
N ILE A 8 -6.95 12.55 -16.04
CA ILE A 8 -7.42 11.18 -15.89
C ILE A 8 -6.40 10.37 -15.08
N VAL A 9 -5.11 10.51 -15.39
CA VAL A 9 -4.03 9.81 -14.65
C VAL A 9 -3.96 10.27 -13.19
N GLY A 10 -4.11 11.57 -12.92
CA GLY A 10 -4.16 12.09 -11.55
C GLY A 10 -5.32 11.52 -10.74
N ALA A 11 -6.53 11.57 -11.29
CA ALA A 11 -7.72 10.99 -10.64
C ALA A 11 -7.55 9.49 -10.41
N LEU A 12 -7.02 8.75 -11.40
CA LEU A 12 -6.75 7.32 -11.25
C LEU A 12 -5.74 7.02 -10.13
N ARG A 13 -4.67 7.82 -9.97
CA ARG A 13 -3.72 7.63 -8.86
C ARG A 13 -4.36 7.80 -7.49
N GLU A 14 -5.24 8.79 -7.32
CA GLU A 14 -6.03 8.93 -6.08
C GLU A 14 -6.91 7.70 -5.79
N PHE A 15 -7.34 6.96 -6.83
CA PHE A 15 -8.05 5.69 -6.65
C PHE A 15 -7.13 4.48 -6.44
N PHE A 16 -5.82 4.60 -6.70
CA PHE A 16 -4.89 3.47 -6.75
C PHE A 16 -3.85 3.46 -5.62
N GLU A 17 -3.86 4.45 -4.74
CA GLU A 17 -2.85 4.67 -3.70
C GLU A 17 -3.57 4.91 -2.37
N ASP A 18 -3.55 3.91 -1.48
CA ASP A 18 -4.10 4.02 -0.13
C ASP A 18 -2.95 4.29 0.85
N GLU A 19 -2.72 5.57 1.14
CA GLU A 19 -1.73 6.02 2.12
C GLU A 19 -2.27 5.84 3.54
N ARG A 20 -1.51 5.12 4.37
CA ARG A 20 -1.87 4.84 5.76
C ARG A 20 -0.75 5.28 6.69
N GLU A 21 -1.11 5.98 7.76
CA GLU A 21 -0.17 6.43 8.80
C GLU A 21 0.24 5.31 9.76
N SER A 22 -0.62 4.28 9.92
CA SER A 22 -0.40 3.16 10.83
C SER A 22 -0.95 1.87 10.26
N ILE A 23 -0.05 0.99 9.82
CA ILE A 23 -0.36 -0.40 9.45
C ILE A 23 0.71 -1.34 10.01
N VAL A 24 0.38 -2.63 10.09
CA VAL A 24 1.36 -3.70 10.27
C VAL A 24 1.26 -4.69 9.10
N VAL A 25 2.40 -5.04 8.51
CA VAL A 25 2.49 -5.92 7.36
C VAL A 25 3.17 -7.22 7.78
N TYR A 26 2.51 -8.36 7.55
CA TYR A 26 2.97 -9.67 8.00
C TYR A 26 3.36 -10.57 6.83
N ALA A 27 4.36 -11.44 7.06
CA ALA A 27 4.82 -12.43 6.07
C ALA A 27 4.15 -13.80 6.20
N ASP A 28 3.47 -14.05 7.32
CA ASP A 28 2.88 -15.34 7.67
C ASP A 28 1.44 -15.17 8.21
N PRO A 29 0.64 -16.25 8.23
CA PRO A 29 -0.74 -16.20 8.72
C PRO A 29 -0.87 -15.99 10.23
N ASP A 30 0.11 -16.40 11.02
CA ASP A 30 0.04 -16.41 12.48
C ASP A 30 0.45 -15.07 13.10
N GLY A 31 1.02 -14.16 12.29
CA GLY A 31 1.44 -12.82 12.69
C GLY A 31 2.80 -12.79 13.40
N GLU A 32 3.61 -13.84 13.26
CA GLU A 32 4.89 -13.97 13.96
C GLU A 32 6.01 -13.14 13.31
N THR A 33 5.94 -12.94 11.99
CA THR A 33 6.95 -12.24 11.18
C THR A 33 6.40 -10.93 10.65
N VAL A 34 6.76 -9.84 11.33
CA VAL A 34 6.49 -8.47 10.88
C VAL A 34 7.51 -8.04 9.83
N LEU A 35 7.03 -7.64 8.65
CA LEU A 35 7.84 -7.05 7.58
C LEU A 35 7.98 -5.54 7.73
N HIS A 36 6.94 -4.88 8.23
CA HIS A 36 6.88 -3.44 8.45
C HIS A 36 5.79 -3.08 9.46
N GLU A 37 6.03 -2.05 10.25
CA GLU A 37 5.08 -1.40 11.15
C GLU A 37 5.22 0.12 11.01
N GLY A 38 4.09 0.83 10.92
CA GLY A 38 4.03 2.28 10.78
C GLY A 38 3.51 2.71 9.40
N PRO A 39 3.89 3.91 8.91
CA PRO A 39 3.30 4.47 7.71
C PRO A 39 3.74 3.71 6.45
N ALA A 40 2.82 3.55 5.49
CA ALA A 40 3.09 2.94 4.19
C ALA A 40 1.95 3.25 3.19
N THR A 41 2.22 3.05 1.90
CA THR A 41 1.23 3.19 0.83
C THR A 41 0.90 1.80 0.26
N ILE A 42 -0.37 1.42 0.32
CA ILE A 42 -0.86 0.20 -0.35
C ILE A 42 -1.21 0.57 -1.79
N ARG A 43 -0.50 -0.01 -2.74
CA ARG A 43 -0.72 0.20 -4.17
C ARG A 43 -1.83 -0.73 -4.66
N ALA A 44 -2.63 -0.29 -5.63
CA ALA A 44 -3.74 -1.09 -6.17
C ALA A 44 -3.33 -2.41 -6.84
N ASN A 45 -2.06 -2.57 -7.20
CA ASN A 45 -1.50 -3.82 -7.70
C ASN A 45 -0.99 -4.76 -6.58
N GLY A 46 -1.31 -4.46 -5.32
CA GLY A 46 -0.97 -5.25 -4.14
C GLY A 46 0.44 -5.03 -3.59
N TRP A 47 1.24 -4.15 -4.20
CA TRP A 47 2.54 -3.79 -3.65
C TRP A 47 2.37 -2.85 -2.45
N VAL A 48 3.28 -2.97 -1.49
CA VAL A 48 3.34 -2.03 -0.35
C VAL A 48 4.61 -1.22 -0.45
N GLU A 49 4.48 0.10 -0.49
CA GLU A 49 5.61 1.02 -0.52
C GLU A 49 5.87 1.60 0.86
N LEU A 50 7.11 1.46 1.31
CA LEU A 50 7.56 1.98 2.60
C LEU A 50 8.08 3.43 2.42
N PRO A 51 8.12 4.26 3.48
CA PRO A 51 8.63 5.64 3.41
C PRO A 51 10.08 5.74 2.93
N SER A 52 10.85 4.66 3.02
CA SER A 52 12.21 4.55 2.48
C SER A 52 12.26 4.43 0.95
N GLY A 53 11.12 4.28 0.27
CA GLY A 53 11.01 3.93 -1.15
C GLY A 53 11.19 2.44 -1.43
N ARG A 54 11.37 1.60 -0.39
CA ARG A 54 11.42 0.14 -0.55
C ARG A 54 10.02 -0.38 -0.87
N LEU A 55 9.96 -1.32 -1.81
CA LEU A 55 8.74 -2.02 -2.19
C LEU A 55 8.71 -3.45 -1.60
N LEU A 56 7.62 -3.79 -0.92
CA LEU A 56 7.30 -5.16 -0.51
C LEU A 56 6.41 -5.80 -1.57
N SER A 57 6.83 -6.97 -2.06
CA SER A 57 6.08 -7.68 -3.10
C SER A 57 4.77 -8.25 -2.55
N PRO A 58 3.70 -8.33 -3.37
CA PRO A 58 2.46 -8.99 -2.96
C PRO A 58 2.70 -10.43 -2.50
N SER A 59 3.63 -11.15 -3.14
CA SER A 59 3.98 -12.53 -2.78
C SER A 59 4.72 -12.67 -1.45
N SER A 60 5.30 -11.59 -0.92
CA SER A 60 5.93 -11.60 0.41
C SER A 60 4.98 -11.21 1.52
N VAL A 61 3.84 -10.58 1.19
CA VAL A 61 2.85 -10.10 2.16
C VAL A 61 1.74 -11.14 2.28
N HIS A 62 1.49 -11.63 3.49
CA HIS A 62 0.36 -12.51 3.76
C HIS A 62 -0.90 -11.71 4.08
N HIS A 63 -0.81 -10.78 5.03
CA HIS A 63 -1.91 -9.92 5.42
C HIS A 63 -1.38 -8.57 5.95
N ILE A 64 -2.29 -7.60 5.99
CA ILE A 64 -2.03 -6.25 6.48
C ILE A 64 -3.12 -5.93 7.50
N ASP A 65 -2.70 -5.57 8.70
CA ASP A 65 -3.59 -5.00 9.70
C ASP A 65 -3.63 -3.48 9.51
N THR A 66 -4.82 -2.95 9.28
CA THR A 66 -5.07 -1.51 9.17
C THR A 66 -5.79 -1.04 10.42
N TYR A 67 -5.27 0.03 11.03
CA TYR A 67 -5.97 0.72 12.12
C TYR A 67 -6.61 1.97 11.53
N ASP A 68 -7.93 1.96 11.40
CA ASP A 68 -8.66 3.19 11.09
C ASP A 68 -8.58 4.09 12.34
N GLY A 69 -8.12 5.33 12.15
CA GLY A 69 -8.12 6.36 13.20
C GLY A 69 -9.53 6.85 13.52
#